data_AF-A0A2D6G1Z1-F1
#
_entry.id   AF-A0A2D6G1Z1-F1
#
_cell.length_a   1.000
_cell.length_b   1.000
_cell.length_c   1.000
_cell.angle_alpha   90.00
_cell.angle_beta   90.00
_cell.angle_gamma   90.00
#
_symmetry.space_group_name_H-M   'P 1'
#
loop_
_entity.id
_entity.type
_entity.pdbx_description
1 polymer ?
#
loop_
_entity_poly.entity_id
_entity_poly.type
_entity_poly.pdbx_seq_one_letter_code
_entity_poly.pdbx_strand_id
1 'polypeptide(L)' 'MNEFEVAIYNADVRACVRDGRRHRDLTDEWADIHYIEIEADTETEARAMILRRYPVTRGYVIEAVNRVPV' A
#
# COMPACT_ATOMS: atom_id res chain seq x y z
N MET A 1 11.29 -15.42 -10.76
CA MET A 1 10.61 -14.21 -10.25
C MET A 1 9.14 -14.34 -10.58
N ASN A 2 8.28 -14.06 -9.60
CA ASN A 2 6.84 -14.06 -9.76
C ASN A 2 6.35 -12.61 -9.62
N GLU A 3 5.28 -12.30 -10.34
CA GLU A 3 4.60 -11.02 -10.18
C GLU A 3 3.62 -11.09 -9.00
N PHE A 4 3.62 -10.04 -8.19
CA PHE A 4 2.72 -9.88 -7.06
C PHE A 4 2.02 -8.54 -7.16
N GLU A 5 0.72 -8.54 -6.90
CA GLU A 5 -0.09 -7.35 -6.73
C GLU A 5 -0.29 -7.08 -5.24
N VAL A 6 0.07 -5.88 -4.80
CA VAL A 6 -0.06 -5.46 -3.41
C VAL A 6 -1.13 -4.38 -3.29
N ALA A 7 -2.20 -4.70 -2.57
CA ALA A 7 -3.24 -3.76 -2.19
C ALA A 7 -2.78 -2.98 -0.95
N ILE A 8 -2.66 -1.66 -1.07
CA ILE A 8 -2.14 -0.78 -0.01
C ILE A 8 -2.90 0.53 0.03
N TYR A 9 -3.14 1.06 1.23
CA TYR A 9 -3.73 2.39 1.43
C TYR A 9 -2.99 3.11 2.56
N ASN A 10 -3.32 4.38 2.80
CA ASN A 10 -2.82 5.14 3.95
C ASN A 10 -3.95 5.41 4.96
N ALA A 11 -3.83 4.84 6.15
CA ALA A 11 -4.84 4.94 7.20
C ALA A 11 -4.97 6.38 7.75
N ASP A 12 -3.88 7.14 7.80
CA ASP A 12 -3.90 8.53 8.27
C ASP A 12 -4.62 9.44 7.26
N VAL A 13 -4.39 9.22 5.97
CA VAL A 13 -5.15 9.90 4.89
C VAL A 13 -6.63 9.53 4.96
N ARG A 14 -6.94 8.23 5.09
CA ARG A 14 -8.33 7.75 5.23
C ARG A 14 -9.04 8.36 6.42
N ALA A 15 -8.35 8.53 7.55
CA ALA A 15 -8.88 9.21 8.72
C ALA A 15 -9.12 10.71 8.46
N CYS A 16 -8.17 11.40 7.82
CA CYS A 16 -8.33 12.82 7.47
C CYS A 16 -9.55 13.03 6.57
N VAL A 17 -9.65 12.25 5.49
CA VAL A 17 -10.76 12.36 4.51
C VAL A 17 -12.10 12.11 5.18
N ARG A 18 -12.20 11.09 6.04
CA ARG A 18 -13.42 10.80 6.82
C ARG A 18 -13.83 11.97 7.71
N ASP A 19 -12.87 12.69 8.26
CA ASP A 19 -13.11 13.86 9.11
C ASP A 19 -13.35 15.15 8.30
N GLY A 20 -13.42 15.09 6.96
CA GLY A 20 -13.55 16.25 6.08
C GLY A 20 -12.27 17.11 6.03
N ARG A 21 -11.13 16.54 6.40
CA ARG A 21 -9.81 17.19 6.39
C ARG A 21 -8.93 16.58 5.31
N ARG A 22 -7.86 17.30 4.95
CA ARG A 22 -6.84 16.82 4.01
C ARG A 22 -5.56 16.46 4.75
N HIS A 23 -4.93 15.36 4.36
CA HIS A 23 -3.61 15.02 4.88
C HIS A 23 -2.56 16.04 4.42
N ARG A 24 -1.62 16.42 5.29
CA ARG A 24 -0.66 17.50 5.00
C ARG A 24 0.24 17.19 3.80
N ASP A 25 0.71 15.94 3.74
CA ASP A 25 1.81 15.55 2.86
C ASP A 25 1.37 14.60 1.71
N LEU A 26 0.12 14.16 1.69
CA LEU A 26 -0.40 13.15 0.75
C LEU A 26 -1.73 13.60 0.15
N THR A 27 -2.03 13.15 -1.07
CA THR A 27 -3.32 13.38 -1.71
C THR A 27 -4.40 12.49 -1.09
N ASP A 28 -5.65 12.94 -1.15
CA ASP A 28 -6.80 12.23 -0.57
C ASP A 28 -7.03 10.85 -1.23
N GLU A 29 -6.52 10.67 -2.45
CA GLU A 29 -6.53 9.41 -3.19
C GLU A 29 -5.90 8.26 -2.40
N TRP A 30 -4.92 8.56 -1.53
CA TRP A 30 -4.29 7.56 -0.66
C TRP A 30 -5.21 7.03 0.45
N ALA A 31 -6.41 7.58 0.62
CA ALA A 31 -7.46 6.97 1.45
C ALA A 31 -8.00 5.67 0.85
N ASP A 32 -8.02 5.58 -0.48
CA ASP A 32 -8.48 4.40 -1.22
C ASP A 32 -7.37 3.35 -1.37
N ILE A 33 -7.76 2.16 -1.83
CA ILE A 33 -6.81 1.07 -2.09
C ILE A 33 -6.07 1.36 -3.40
N HIS A 34 -4.75 1.35 -3.33
CA HIS A 34 -3.84 1.37 -4.47
C HIS A 34 -3.29 -0.04 -4.69
N TYR A 35 -3.29 -0.48 -5.94
CA TYR A 35 -2.69 -1.75 -6.35
C TYR A 35 -1.31 -1.48 -6.93
N ILE A 36 -0.29 -2.15 -6.39
CA ILE A 36 1.09 -1.99 -6.80
C ILE A 36 1.63 -3.35 -7.22
N GLU A 37 2.00 -3.46 -8.49
CA GLU A 37 2.68 -4.63 -9.05
C GLU A 37 4.15 -4.60 -8.69
N ILE A 38 4.66 -5.72 -8.17
CA ILE A 38 6.08 -5.91 -7.88
C ILE A 38 6.53 -7.33 -8.24
N GLU A 39 7.77 -7.45 -8.68
CA GLU A 39 8.41 -8.75 -8.89
C GLU A 39 9.15 -9.19 -7.62
N ALA A 40 8.86 -10.41 -7.17
CA ALA A 40 9.54 -11.03 -6.03
C ALA A 40 9.55 -12.56 -6.17
N ASP A 41 10.35 -13.25 -5.37
CA ASP A 41 10.32 -14.72 -5.35
C ASP A 41 9.23 -15.24 -4.40
N THR A 42 8.94 -14.51 -3.32
CA THR A 42 7.93 -14.88 -2.31
C THR A 42 7.03 -13.72 -1.89
N GLU A 43 5.85 -14.03 -1.34
CA GLU A 43 4.94 -13.03 -0.77
C GLU A 43 5.59 -12.23 0.37
N THR A 44 6.42 -12.88 1.19
CA THR A 44 7.12 -12.23 2.31
C THR A 44 8.15 -11.22 1.79
N GLU A 45 8.89 -11.58 0.75
CA GLU A 45 9.80 -10.65 0.07
C GLU A 45 9.04 -9.50 -0.58
N ALA A 46 7.94 -9.79 -1.26
CA ALA A 46 7.08 -8.79 -1.86
C ALA A 46 6.62 -7.75 -0.82
N ARG A 47 6.11 -8.25 0.31
CA ARG A 47 5.70 -7.41 1.45
C ARG A 47 6.86 -6.57 1.97
N ALA A 48 8.04 -7.15 2.16
CA ALA A 48 9.22 -6.43 2.64
C ALA A 48 9.67 -5.32 1.67
N MET A 49 9.60 -5.57 0.36
CA MET A 49 9.93 -4.58 -0.67
C MET A 49 8.94 -3.41 -0.64
N ILE A 50 7.63 -3.68 -0.57
CA ILE A 50 6.62 -2.62 -0.45
C ILE A 50 6.79 -1.82 0.83
N LEU A 51 7.04 -2.46 1.97
CA LEU A 51 7.21 -1.75 3.24
C LEU A 51 8.43 -0.83 3.28
N ARG A 52 9.45 -1.08 2.45
CA ARG A 52 10.58 -0.15 2.30
C ARG A 52 10.17 1.14 1.59
N ARG A 53 9.26 1.07 0.62
CA ARG A 53 8.77 2.22 -0.14
C ARG A 53 7.60 2.93 0.53
N TYR A 54 6.74 2.16 1.20
CA TYR A 54 5.51 2.59 1.86
C TYR A 54 5.50 2.10 3.31
N PRO A 55 6.27 2.75 4.19
CA PRO A 55 6.49 2.25 5.55
C PRO A 55 5.25 2.43 6.43
N VAL A 56 4.98 1.43 7.28
CA VAL A 56 3.92 1.49 8.30
C VAL A 56 4.04 2.70 9.24
N THR A 57 5.27 3.18 9.49
CA THR A 57 5.53 4.36 10.33
C THR A 57 5.01 5.67 9.73
N ARG A 58 4.64 5.66 8.43
CA ARG A 58 3.99 6.79 7.73
C ARG A 58 2.51 6.53 7.46
N GLY A 59 1.88 5.60 8.18
CA GLY A 59 0.45 5.33 8.09
C GLY A 59 0.02 4.38 6.96
N TYR A 60 0.97 3.81 6.21
CA TYR A 60 0.65 2.85 5.16
C TYR A 60 0.25 1.49 5.72
N VAL A 61 -0.81 0.91 5.16
CA VAL A 61 -1.36 -0.38 5.55
C VAL A 61 -1.49 -1.26 4.30
N ILE A 62 -0.83 -2.41 4.33
CA ILE A 62 -0.99 -3.45 3.31
C ILE A 62 -2.24 -4.27 3.66
N GLU A 63 -3.20 -4.27 2.76
CA GLU A 63 -4.45 -5.01 2.88
C GLU A 63 -4.34 -6.43 2.34
N ALA A 64 -3.69 -6.60 1.18
CA ALA A 64 -3.48 -7.89 0.56
C ALA A 64 -2.17 -7.92 -0.24
N VAL A 65 -1.60 -9.11 -0.37
CA VAL A 65 -0.52 -9.42 -1.31
C VAL A 65 -0.94 -10.67 -2.06
N ASN A 66 -1.16 -10.56 -3.35
CA ASN A 66 -1.61 -11.66 -4.19
C ASN A 66 -0.57 -11.96 -5.25
N ARG A 67 -0.24 -13.23 -5.47
CA ARG A 67 0.55 -13.61 -6.66
C ARG A 67 -0.33 -13.45 -7.90
N VAL A 68 0.17 -12.76 -8.91
CA VAL A 68 -0.48 -12.67 -10.22
C VAL A 68 -0.15 -13.95 -11.01
N PRO A 69 -1.16 -14.75 -11.41
CA PRO A 69 -0.92 -15.88 -12.30
C PRO A 69 -0.58 -15.38 -13.70
N VAL A 70 0.56 -15.88 -14.23
CA VAL A 70 1.01 -15.65 -15.61
C VAL A 70 0.28 -16.53 -16.62
#